data_AF-A0A6L6EIJ4-F1
#
_entry.id   AF-A0A6L6EIJ4-F1
#
_cell.length_a   1.000
_cell.length_b   1.000
_cell.length_c   1.000
_cell.angle_alpha   90.00
_cell.angle_beta   90.00
_cell.angle_gamma   90.00
#
_symmetry.space_group_name_H-M   'P 1'
#
loop_
_entity.id
_entity.type
_entity.pdbx_description
1 polymer ?
#
loop_
_entity_poly.entity_id
_entity_poly.type
_entity_poly.pdbx_seq_one_letter_code
_entity_poly.pdbx_strand_id
1 'polypeptide(L)' 'MGSKDAALVRQARRIHRALADQYPEVKCELDFTTPYELLVATVLSAQCTDKRVNGVTPALFKKYPNTKKLA' A
#
# COMPACT_ATOMS: atom_id res chain seq x y z
N MET A 1 2.55 -31.86 3.78
CA MET A 1 2.93 -30.74 4.66
C MET A 1 3.91 -31.25 5.70
N GLY A 2 5.16 -30.79 5.67
CA GLY A 2 6.22 -31.27 6.54
C GLY A 2 6.38 -30.43 7.81
N SER A 3 7.08 -30.97 8.81
CA SER A 3 7.42 -30.30 10.08
C SER A 3 8.05 -28.89 9.91
N LYS A 4 8.79 -28.67 8.81
CA LYS A 4 9.37 -27.37 8.45
C LYS A 4 8.32 -26.30 8.16
N ASP A 5 7.23 -26.66 7.48
CA ASP A 5 6.13 -25.74 7.15
C ASP A 5 5.47 -25.23 8.45
N ALA A 6 5.27 -26.14 9.42
CA ALA A 6 4.72 -25.80 10.71
C ALA A 6 5.64 -24.87 11.53
N ALA A 7 6.96 -25.05 11.46
CA ALA A 7 7.93 -24.17 12.10
C ALA A 7 7.92 -22.75 11.49
N LEU A 8 7.88 -22.64 10.16
CA LEU A 8 7.79 -21.35 9.47
C LEU A 8 6.51 -20.59 9.81
N VAL A 9 5.37 -21.28 9.84
CA VAL A 9 4.08 -20.67 10.23
C VAL A 9 4.12 -20.17 11.68
N ARG A 10 4.72 -20.92 12.61
CA ARG A 10 4.88 -20.46 14.01
C ARG A 10 5.73 -19.20 14.10
N GLN A 11 6.82 -19.14 13.35
CA GLN A 11 7.70 -17.97 13.34
C GLN A 11 7.00 -16.75 12.73
N ALA A 12 6.31 -16.90 11.60
CA ALA A 12 5.55 -15.82 10.96
C ALA A 12 4.49 -15.24 11.91
N ARG A 13 3.76 -16.09 12.64
CA ARG A 13 2.79 -15.65 13.66
C ARG A 13 3.44 -14.88 14.81
N ARG A 14 4.64 -15.28 15.23
CA ARG A 14 5.40 -14.58 16.29
C ARG A 14 5.81 -13.18 15.84
N ILE A 15 6.34 -13.07 14.61
CA ILE A 15 6.73 -11.79 14.01
C ILE A 15 5.49 -10.90 13.83
N HIS A 16 4.39 -11.43 13.29
CA HIS A 16 3.18 -10.65 13.06
C HIS A 16 2.63 -10.05 14.35
N ARG A 17 2.56 -10.82 15.45
CA ARG A 17 2.13 -10.29 16.76
C ARG A 17 3.01 -9.15 17.24
N ALA A 18 4.34 -9.32 17.19
CA ALA A 18 5.26 -8.26 17.60
C ALA A 18 5.11 -6.99 16.74
N LEU A 19 4.87 -7.13 15.43
CA LEU A 19 4.60 -5.99 14.55
C LEU A 19 3.24 -5.33 14.84
N ALA A 20 2.20 -6.11 15.12
CA ALA A 20 0.88 -5.59 15.45
C ALA A 20 0.89 -4.82 16.80
N ASP A 21 1.63 -5.32 17.79
CA ASP A 21 1.79 -4.64 19.08
C ASP A 21 2.61 -3.35 18.94
N GLN A 22 3.66 -3.37 18.12
CA GLN A 22 4.55 -2.22 17.91
C GLN A 22 3.91 -1.11 17.05
N TYR A 23 3.07 -1.48 16.09
CA TYR A 23 2.43 -0.56 15.14
C TYR A 23 0.89 -0.78 15.15
N PRO A 24 0.19 -0.27 16.18
CA PRO A 24 -1.24 -0.56 16.36
C PRO A 24 -2.16 0.12 15.32
N GLU A 25 -1.72 1.22 14.71
CA GLU A 25 -2.52 2.07 13.82
C GLU A 25 -1.93 2.16 12.40
N VAL A 26 -1.56 1.03 11.80
CA VAL A 26 -1.02 1.01 10.42
C VAL A 26 -2.13 1.25 9.40
N LYS A 27 -1.91 2.21 8.50
CA LYS A 27 -2.81 2.54 7.38
C LYS A 27 -1.97 2.66 6.11
N CYS A 28 -2.63 2.67 4.96
CA CYS A 28 -1.96 2.98 3.70
C CYS A 28 -1.40 4.42 3.75
N GLU A 29 -0.14 4.60 3.37
CA GLU A 29 0.52 5.92 3.37
C GLU A 29 0.22 6.73 2.09
N LEU A 30 -0.33 6.11 1.05
CA LEU A 30 -0.75 6.79 -0.17
C LEU A 30 -2.05 7.56 0.08
N ASP A 31 -2.10 8.82 -0.37
CA ASP A 31 -3.28 9.66 -0.29
C ASP A 31 -4.24 9.35 -1.45
N PHE A 32 -5.44 8.86 -1.12
CA PHE A 32 -6.49 8.56 -2.09
C PHE A 32 -7.89 8.68 -1.47
N THR A 33 -8.88 8.93 -2.32
CA THR A 33 -10.31 8.99 -1.97
C THR A 33 -11.15 7.97 -2.72
N THR A 34 -10.60 7.38 -3.79
CA THR A 34 -11.30 6.38 -4.61
C THR A 34 -10.40 5.19 -4.95
N PRO A 35 -10.97 4.01 -5.28
CA PRO A 35 -10.19 2.86 -5.74
C PRO A 35 -9.36 3.14 -7.01
N TYR A 36 -9.83 4.03 -7.89
CA TYR A 36 -9.10 4.47 -9.08
C TYR A 36 -7.82 5.21 -8.69
N GLU A 37 -7.92 6.17 -7.78
CA GLU A 37 -6.78 6.93 -7.28
C GLU A 37 -5.75 6.01 -6.61
N LEU A 38 -6.20 5.06 -5.78
CA LEU A 38 -5.31 4.08 -5.15
C LEU A 38 -4.60 3.21 -6.19
N LEU A 39 -5.31 2.73 -7.21
CA LEU A 39 -4.71 1.93 -8.27
C LEU A 39 -3.59 2.70 -8.99
N VAL A 40 -3.86 3.94 -9.39
CA VAL A 40 -2.88 4.78 -10.08
C VAL A 40 -1.71 5.12 -9.15
N ALA A 41 -1.98 5.50 -7.89
CA ALA A 41 -0.95 5.81 -6.90
C ALA A 41 -0.06 4.58 -6.62
N THR A 42 -0.62 3.37 -6.60
CA THR A 42 0.13 2.11 -6.45
C THR A 42 1.06 1.85 -7.63
N VAL A 43 0.63 2.15 -8.87
CA VAL A 43 1.51 2.04 -10.04
C VAL A 43 2.66 3.06 -9.96
N LEU A 44 2.38 4.28 -9.52
CA LEU A 44 3.37 5.34 -9.37
C LEU A 44 4.35 5.13 -8.21
N SER A 45 3.97 4.36 -7.19
CA SER A 45 4.84 4.07 -6.05
C SER A 45 5.94 3.07 -6.38
N ALA A 46 5.86 2.38 -7.52
CA ALA A 46 6.92 1.51 -8.00
C ALA A 46 8.25 2.27 -8.09
N GLN A 47 9.23 1.85 -7.28
CA GLN A 47 10.56 2.48 -7.17
C GLN A 47 10.51 3.97 -6.80
N CYS A 48 9.47 4.39 -6.10
CA CYS A 48 9.24 5.76 -5.65
C CYS A 48 8.89 5.77 -4.16
N THR A 49 8.85 6.96 -3.55
CA THR A 49 8.41 7.12 -2.15
C THR A 49 6.98 7.63 -2.12
N ASP A 50 6.21 7.21 -1.12
CA ASP A 50 4.82 7.65 -0.95
C ASP A 50 4.72 9.17 -0.83
N LYS A 51 5.68 9.80 -0.14
CA LYS A 51 5.83 11.27 -0.09
C LYS A 51 5.90 11.93 -1.48
N ARG A 52 6.65 11.33 -2.41
CA ARG A 52 6.77 11.86 -3.78
C ARG A 52 5.47 11.62 -4.57
N VAL A 53 4.85 10.45 -4.41
CA VAL A 53 3.57 10.12 -5.05
C VAL A 53 2.49 11.09 -4.58
N ASN A 54 2.32 11.27 -3.28
CA ASN A 54 1.32 12.18 -2.68
C ASN A 54 1.58 13.65 -3.06
N GLY A 55 2.82 14.02 -3.37
CA GLY A 55 3.15 15.36 -3.88
C GLY A 55 2.70 15.60 -5.32
N VAL A 56 2.55 14.55 -6.14
CA VAL A 56 2.20 14.68 -7.57
C VAL A 56 0.75 14.31 -7.87
N THR A 57 0.16 13.40 -7.08
CA THR A 57 -1.19 12.87 -7.32
C THR A 57 -2.31 13.93 -7.26
N PRO A 58 -2.29 15.00 -6.45
CA PRO A 58 -3.37 15.99 -6.46
C PRO A 58 -3.54 16.70 -7.80
N ALA A 59 -2.42 17.09 -8.43
CA ALA A 59 -2.45 17.71 -9.75
C ALA A 59 -2.83 16.70 -10.84
N LEU A 60 -2.35 15.45 -10.72
CA LEU A 60 -2.67 14.37 -11.64
C LEU A 60 -4.17 14.04 -11.62
N PHE A 61 -4.77 13.85 -10.44
CA PHE A 61 -6.18 13.47 -10.29
C PHE A 61 -7.13 14.63 -10.60
N LYS A 62 -6.71 15.88 -10.39
CA LYS A 62 -7.45 17.04 -10.90
C LYS A 62 -7.54 17.02 -12.43
N LYS A 63 -6.46 16.63 -13.12
CA LYS A 63 -6.41 16.55 -14.59
C LYS A 63 -7.10 15.30 -15.13
N TYR A 64 -6.95 14.18 -14.43
CA TYR A 64 -7.43 12.86 -14.80
C TYR A 64 -8.30 12.28 -13.67
N PRO A 65 -9.55 12.76 -13.49
CA PRO A 65 -10.38 12.40 -12.34
C PRO A 65 -10.97 10.98 -12.40
N ASN A 66 -10.87 10.30 -13.55
CA ASN A 66 -11.38 8.94 -13.72
C ASN A 66 -10.69 8.27 -14.91
N THR A 67 -10.91 6.95 -15.04
CA THR A 67 -10.34 6.12 -16.10
C THR A 67 -10.65 6.63 -17.50
N LYS A 68 -11.86 7.15 -17.76
CA LYS A 68 -12.26 7.66 -19.08
C LYS A 68 -11.51 8.94 -19.48
N LYS A 69 -11.07 9.73 -18.50
CA LYS A 69 -10.27 10.95 -18.76
C LYS A 69 -8.78 10.65 -18.88
N LEU A 70 -8.31 9.54 -18.31
CA LEU A 70 -6.92 9.10 -18.36
C LEU A 70 -6.54 8.46 -19.70
N ALA A 71 -7.48 7.73 -20.33
CA ALA A 71 -7.33 7.12 -21.65
C ALA A 71 -7.32 8.16 -22.77
#